data_AF-A0A6G6ZVU7-F1
#
_entry.id   AF-A0A6G6ZVU7-F1
#
_cell.length_a   1.000
_cell.length_b   1.000
_cell.length_c   1.000
_cell.angle_alpha   90.00
_cell.angle_beta   90.00
_cell.angle_gamma   90.00
#
_symmetry.space_group_name_H-M   'P 1'
#
loop_
_entity.id
_entity.type
_entity.pdbx_description
1 polymer ?
#
loop_
_entity_poly.entity_id
_entity_poly.type
_entity_poly.pdbx_seq_one_letter_code
_entity_poly.pdbx_strand_id
1 'polypeptide(L)'
;MTERKPEVVITYCTQCQWLLRAAWLAQELLSTFSDDLGRVSLEPATGGTFRILCDGVQIWERKADGGFPEAKVLKQRVRDCIDPERDLGHNDRTQ
;
A
#
# COMPACT_ATOMS: atom_id res chain seq x y z
N MET A 1 -2.40 -21.43 16.18
CA MET A 1 -3.49 -20.64 15.57
C MET A 1 -2.87 -19.90 14.40
N THR A 2 -3.40 -20.04 13.20
CA THR A 2 -2.86 -19.33 12.02
C THR A 2 -3.19 -17.86 12.21
N GLU A 3 -2.23 -17.07 12.69
CA GLU A 3 -2.36 -15.61 12.73
C GLU A 3 -2.59 -15.13 11.30
N ARG A 4 -3.76 -14.53 11.07
CA ARG A 4 -4.13 -14.05 9.74
C ARG A 4 -3.34 -12.77 9.50
N LYS A 5 -2.25 -12.88 8.74
CA LYS A 5 -1.45 -11.73 8.36
C LYS A 5 -2.24 -10.81 7.42
N PRO A 6 -2.17 -9.48 7.60
CA PRO A 6 -2.87 -8.51 6.78
C PRO A 6 -2.49 -8.61 5.31
N GLU A 7 -3.46 -8.33 4.44
CA GLU A 7 -3.32 -8.37 2.99
C GLU A 7 -3.53 -6.99 2.37
N VAL A 8 -2.62 -6.59 1.48
CA VAL A 8 -2.74 -5.32 0.74
C VAL A 8 -3.14 -5.59 -0.70
N VAL A 9 -4.07 -4.82 -1.24
CA VAL A 9 -4.49 -4.88 -2.65
C VAL A 9 -4.28 -3.52 -3.29
N ILE A 10 -3.49 -3.49 -4.36
CA ILE A 10 -3.25 -2.31 -5.19
C ILE A 10 -4.04 -2.49 -6.50
N THR A 11 -5.19 -1.83 -6.60
CA THR A 11 -5.99 -1.78 -7.81
C THR A 11 -5.45 -0.68 -8.73
N TYR A 12 -5.06 -1.01 -9.97
CA TYR A 12 -4.40 -0.06 -10.88
C TYR A 12 -4.97 -0.09 -12.31
N CYS A 13 -5.02 1.08 -12.95
CA CYS A 13 -5.42 1.23 -14.34
C CYS A 13 -4.37 0.65 -15.31
N THR A 14 -4.72 -0.40 -16.05
CA THR A 14 -3.84 -1.02 -17.06
C THR A 14 -3.65 -0.14 -18.30
N GLN A 15 -4.73 0.52 -18.77
CA GLN A 15 -4.71 1.43 -19.91
C GLN A 15 -3.83 2.67 -19.67
N CYS A 16 -3.63 3.02 -18.40
CA CYS A 16 -2.87 4.19 -17.98
C CYS A 16 -1.37 3.90 -17.78
N GLN A 17 -0.93 2.67 -18.03
CA GLN A 17 0.45 2.21 -17.84
C GLN A 17 0.96 2.37 -16.41
N TRP A 18 0.10 2.18 -15.40
CA TRP A 18 0.47 2.32 -13.99
C TRP A 18 0.98 1.04 -13.33
N LEU A 19 1.14 -0.06 -14.09
CA LEU A 19 1.68 -1.32 -13.58
C LEU A 19 3.03 -1.12 -12.88
N LEU A 20 3.97 -0.40 -13.50
CA LEU A 20 5.31 -0.21 -12.94
C LEU A 20 5.27 0.50 -11.58
N ARG A 21 4.40 1.50 -11.44
CA ARG A 21 4.21 2.19 -10.16
C ARG A 21 3.57 1.28 -9.12
N ALA A 22 2.54 0.53 -9.49
CA ALA A 22 1.88 -0.41 -8.59
C ALA A 22 2.84 -1.52 -8.12
N ALA A 23 3.64 -2.07 -9.03
CA ALA A 23 4.64 -3.08 -8.73
C ALA A 23 5.76 -2.55 -7.83
N TRP A 24 6.26 -1.34 -8.09
CA TRP A 24 7.27 -0.72 -7.23
C TRP A 24 6.74 -0.48 -5.81
N LEU A 25 5.52 0.04 -5.65
CA LEU A 25 4.92 0.22 -4.32
C LEU A 25 4.70 -1.13 -3.60
N ALA A 26 4.33 -2.18 -4.33
CA ALA A 26 4.24 -3.51 -3.75
C ALA A 26 5.59 -4.02 -3.23
N GLN A 27 6.68 -3.79 -3.98
CA GLN A 27 8.04 -4.12 -3.55
C GLN A 27 8.45 -3.33 -2.30
N GLU A 28 8.13 -2.03 -2.25
CA GLU A 28 8.40 -1.18 -1.07
C GLU A 28 7.67 -1.66 0.19
N LEU A 29 6.43 -2.15 0.05
CA LEU A 29 5.67 -2.70 1.16
C LEU A 29 6.23 -4.04 1.62
N LEU A 30 6.49 -4.97 0.69
CA LEU A 30 7.04 -6.28 1.01
C LEU A 30 8.45 -6.21 1.57
N SER A 31 9.26 -5.21 1.19
CA SER A 31 10.59 -5.00 1.75
C SER A 31 10.56 -4.43 3.17
N THR A 32 9.50 -3.70 3.54
CA THR A 32 9.37 -3.06 4.86
C THR A 32 8.64 -3.94 5.87
N PHE A 33 7.65 -4.70 5.41
CA PHE A 33 6.72 -5.49 6.24
C PHE A 33 6.78 -6.98 5.91
N SER A 34 7.97 -7.49 5.60
CA SER A 34 8.20 -8.86 5.10
C SER A 34 7.60 -9.93 6.00
N ASP A 35 7.69 -9.74 7.32
CA ASP A 35 7.20 -10.70 8.31
C ASP A 35 5.76 -10.41 8.76
N ASP A 36 5.23 -9.23 8.44
CA ASP A 36 3.94 -8.76 8.93
C ASP A 36 2.84 -8.95 7.88
N LEU A 37 3.12 -8.69 6.60
CA LEU A 37 2.15 -8.86 5.53
C LEU A 37 2.03 -10.32 5.10
N GLY A 38 0.79 -10.75 4.84
CA GLY A 38 0.50 -12.07 4.27
C GLY A 38 0.69 -12.08 2.77
N ARG A 39 0.28 -10.99 2.09
CA ARG A 39 0.47 -10.79 0.66
C ARG A 39 0.29 -9.32 0.26
N VAL A 40 0.85 -8.97 -0.89
CA VAL A 40 0.47 -7.77 -1.64
C VAL A 40 -0.01 -8.21 -3.03
N SER A 41 -1.24 -7.86 -3.38
CA SER A 41 -1.89 -8.23 -4.63
C SER A 41 -1.96 -7.04 -5.58
N LEU A 42 -1.67 -7.27 -6.86
CA LEU A 42 -1.86 -6.28 -7.92
C LEU A 42 -3.14 -6.64 -8.69
N GLU A 43 -4.14 -5.76 -8.62
CA GLU A 43 -5.45 -5.98 -9.25
C GLU A 43 -5.59 -5.08 -10.50
N PRO A 44 -5.66 -5.66 -11.71
CA PRO A 44 -5.90 -4.90 -12.93
C PRO A 44 -7.29 -4.25 -12.95
N ALA A 45 -7.34 -2.97 -13.31
CA ALA A 45 -8.57 -2.20 -13.49
C ALA A 45 -8.49 -1.25 -14.70
N THR A 46 -9.56 -0.49 -14.92
CA THR A 46 -9.67 0.52 -15.98
C THR A 46 -10.17 1.85 -15.40
N GLY A 47 -10.38 2.86 -16.26
CA GLY A 47 -11.03 4.11 -15.86
C GLY A 47 -10.19 5.06 -15.01
N GLY A 48 -8.85 4.97 -15.09
CA GLY A 48 -7.97 5.81 -14.29
C GLY A 48 -8.06 5.52 -12.79
N THR A 49 -8.41 4.30 -12.42
CA THR A 49 -8.47 3.82 -11.04
C THR A 49 -7.07 3.59 -10.50
N PHE A 50 -6.80 4.13 -9.30
CA PHE A 50 -5.63 3.75 -8.51
C PHE A 50 -6.03 3.81 -7.04
N ARG A 51 -6.19 2.66 -6.41
CA ARG A 51 -6.68 2.51 -5.04
C ARG A 51 -5.87 1.46 -4.32
N ILE A 52 -5.60 1.69 -3.03
CA ILE A 52 -4.90 0.75 -2.17
C ILE A 52 -5.78 0.43 -0.97
N LEU A 53 -5.98 -0.87 -0.74
CA LEU A 53 -6.72 -1.41 0.39
C LEU A 53 -5.77 -2.21 1.28
N CYS A 54 -5.92 -2.11 2.60
CA CYS A 54 -5.29 -2.98 3.60
C CYS A 54 -6.40 -3.67 4.39
N ASP A 55 -6.51 -5.00 4.32
CA ASP A 55 -7.60 -5.79 4.91
C ASP A 55 -9.01 -5.25 4.59
N GLY A 56 -9.19 -4.75 3.36
CA GLY A 56 -10.44 -4.16 2.89
C GLY A 56 -10.67 -2.70 3.30
N VAL A 57 -9.82 -2.15 4.17
CA VAL A 57 -9.84 -0.72 4.54
C VAL A 57 -9.11 0.09 3.49
N GLN A 58 -9.76 1.14 2.97
CA GLN A 58 -9.13 2.03 2.00
C GLN A 58 -8.08 2.92 2.67
N ILE A 59 -6.81 2.69 2.32
CA ILE A 59 -5.69 3.51 2.80
C ILE A 59 -5.21 4.53 1.77
N TRP A 60 -5.59 4.39 0.49
CA TRP A 60 -5.30 5.40 -0.53
C TRP A 60 -6.28 5.32 -1.70
N GLU A 61 -6.70 6.47 -2.23
CA GLU A 61 -7.42 6.58 -3.50
C GLU A 61 -6.97 7.84 -4.26
N ARG A 62 -6.68 7.68 -5.56
CA ARG A 62 -6.06 8.73 -6.36
C ARG A 62 -6.83 10.04 -6.43
N LYS A 63 -8.16 10.02 -6.53
CA LYS A 63 -8.97 11.24 -6.62
C LYS A 63 -9.13 11.90 -5.26
N ALA A 64 -9.31 11.12 -4.20
CA ALA A 64 -9.49 11.59 -2.83
C ALA A 64 -8.20 12.12 -2.20
N ASP A 65 -7.08 11.44 -2.42
CA ASP A 65 -5.77 11.76 -1.84
C ASP A 65 -4.87 12.61 -2.77
N GLY A 66 -5.39 13.03 -3.92
CA GLY A 66 -4.70 14.01 -4.78
C GLY A 66 -3.51 13.45 -5.57
N GLY A 67 -3.55 12.19 -6.00
CA GLY A 67 -2.53 11.60 -6.88
C GLY A 67 -2.05 10.22 -6.43
N PHE A 68 -0.74 10.00 -6.57
CA PHE A 68 -0.11 8.73 -6.19
C PHE A 68 0.60 8.91 -4.85
N PRO A 69 0.60 7.88 -3.98
CA PRO A 69 1.28 7.98 -2.71
C PRO A 69 2.80 7.97 -2.92
N GLU A 70 3.50 8.73 -2.10
CA GLU A 70 4.91 8.51 -1.86
C GLU A 70 5.09 7.23 -1.01
N ALA A 71 6.18 6.49 -1.24
CA ALA A 71 6.44 5.24 -0.52
C ALA A 71 6.43 5.43 1.00
N LYS A 72 6.98 6.55 1.50
CA LYS A 72 6.97 6.89 2.93
C LYS A 72 5.56 6.97 3.49
N VAL A 73 4.70 7.78 2.86
CA VAL A 73 3.30 7.97 3.29
C VAL A 73 2.52 6.66 3.22
N LEU A 74 2.76 5.86 2.18
CA LEU A 74 2.10 4.56 2.05
C LEU A 74 2.51 3.60 3.18
N LYS A 75 3.80 3.52 3.51
CA LYS A 75 4.30 2.68 4.61
C LYS A 75 3.70 3.10 5.94
N GLN A 76 3.62 4.41 6.21
CA GLN A 76 2.99 4.94 7.42
C GLN A 76 1.52 4.52 7.51
N ARG A 77 0.73 4.71 6.44
CA ARG A 77 -0.69 4.33 6.43
C ARG A 77 -0.91 2.82 6.58
N VAL A 78 -0.04 1.98 5.99
CA VAL A 78 -0.09 0.53 6.20
C VAL A 78 0.21 0.19 7.65
N ARG A 79 1.26 0.78 8.23
CA ARG A 79 1.62 0.60 9.64
C ARG A 79 0.49 1.01 10.58
N ASP A 80 -0.14 2.17 10.35
CA ASP A 80 -1.28 2.63 11.14
C ASP A 80 -2.46 1.64 11.09
N CYS A 81 -2.58 0.87 10.01
CA CYS A 81 -3.63 -0.15 9.83
C CYS A 81 -3.29 -1.49 10.50
N ILE A 82 -2.02 -1.89 10.54
CA ILE A 82 -1.61 -3.25 10.97
C ILE A 82 -0.98 -3.28 12.37
N ASP A 83 -0.24 -2.23 12.73
CA ASP A 83 0.51 -2.12 13.99
C ASP A 83 0.81 -0.63 14.29
N PRO A 84 -0.17 0.12 14.84
CA PRO A 84 -0.05 1.56 15.04
C PRO A 84 1.03 1.97 16.06
N GLU A 85 1.51 1.04 16.89
CA GLU A 85 2.54 1.32 17.91
C GLU A 85 3.96 1.11 17.37
N ARG A 86 4.12 0.61 16.13
CA ARG A 86 5.42 0.34 15.52
C ARG A 86 6.14 1.60 15.04
N ASP A 87 7.38 1.73 15.50
CA ASP A 87 8.33 2.73 15.02
C ASP A 87 8.87 2.33 13.64
N LEU A 88 8.63 3.15 12.61
CA LEU A 88 9.20 2.98 11.26
C LEU A 88 10.52 3.74 11.06
N GLY A 89 11.11 4.26 12.15
CA GLY A 89 12.38 4.97 12.15
C GLY A 89 12.31 6.26 11.32
N HIS A 90 13.18 6.38 10.30
CA HIS A 90 13.24 7.57 9.44
C HIS A 90 11.93 7.86 8.68
N ASN A 91 11.04 6.87 8.53
CA ASN A 91 9.76 7.08 7.89
C ASN A 91 8.77 7.86 8.77
N ASP A 92 8.95 7.88 10.10
CA ASP A 92 8.08 8.64 11.01
C ASP A 92 8.51 10.08 11.26
N ARG A 93 9.77 10.40 10.94
CA ARG A 93 10.29 11.76 11.11
C ARG A 93 9.93 12.60 9.89
N THR A 94 9.22 13.70 10.10
CA THR A 94 9.05 14.75 9.10
C THR A 94 10.42 15.39 8.86
N GLN A 95 11.07 15.01 7.76
CA GLN A 95 12.09 15.84 7.12
C GLN A 95 11.43 16.51 5.92
#